data_AF-A0A0W0V9G6-F1
#
_entry.id   AF-A0A0W0V9G6-F1
#
_cell.length_a   1.000
_cell.length_b   1.000
_cell.length_c   1.000
_cell.angle_alpha   90.00
_cell.angle_beta   90.00
_cell.angle_gamma   90.00
#
_symmetry.space_group_name_H-M   'P 1'
#
loop_
_entity.id
_entity.type
_entity.pdbx_description
1 polymer ?
#
loop_
_entity_poly.entity_id
_entity_poly.type
_entity_poly.pdbx_seq_one_letter_code
_entity_poly.pdbx_strand_id
1 'polypeptide(L)'
;MRTKTLSFVLLLMPPLICAQGCIIGGKPDTPRYVCVDGRSLCQSPSGLIWQAKRGCFMSKIPCCAYEATHYAFSSNPARVYYQYKKCKEGYAFHWGEMQTH
;
A
#
# COMPACT_ATOMS: atom_id res chain seq x y z
N MET A 1 10.80 45.95 18.24
CA MET A 1 10.47 45.29 16.95
C MET A 1 11.07 43.88 16.94
N ARG A 2 10.37 42.85 17.44
CA ARG A 2 10.94 41.49 17.49
C ARG A 2 9.86 40.40 17.63
N THR A 3 8.88 40.36 16.74
CA THR A 3 7.75 39.40 16.85
C THR A 3 7.12 39.12 15.47
N LYS A 4 7.92 38.87 14.43
CA LYS A 4 7.37 38.42 13.12
C LYS A 4 8.04 37.18 12.53
N THR A 5 9.07 36.64 13.18
CA THR A 5 9.89 35.52 12.65
C THR A 5 9.52 34.15 13.22
N LEU A 6 8.49 34.03 14.06
CA LEU A 6 8.11 32.75 14.67
C LEU A 6 6.97 32.01 13.93
N SER A 7 6.21 32.70 13.07
CA SER A 7 5.01 32.13 12.43
C SER A 7 5.28 31.31 11.17
N PHE A 8 6.50 31.35 10.61
CA PHE A 8 6.81 30.63 9.36
C PHE A 8 7.29 29.18 9.57
N VAL A 9 7.73 28.81 10.78
CA VAL A 9 8.26 27.46 11.06
C VAL A 9 7.14 26.45 11.31
N LEU A 10 5.96 26.89 11.74
CA LEU A 10 4.84 26.00 12.04
C LEU A 10 4.07 25.53 10.79
N LEU A 11 4.25 26.20 9.64
CA LEU A 11 3.53 25.90 8.39
C LEU A 11 4.15 24.76 7.57
N LEU A 12 5.37 24.30 7.93
CA LEU A 12 6.12 23.29 7.19
C LEU A 12 5.98 21.86 7.76
N MET A 13 5.16 21.68 8.80
CA MET A 13 5.04 20.42 9.53
C MET A 13 4.00 19.38 9.03
N PRO A 14 3.10 19.60 8.04
CA PRO A 14 2.07 18.59 7.76
C PRO A 14 2.33 17.55 6.64
N PRO A 15 3.54 17.25 6.10
CA PRO A 15 3.68 16.04 5.28
C PRO A 15 4.25 14.82 6.04
N LEU A 16 4.83 14.98 7.24
CA LEU A 16 5.50 13.88 7.95
C LEU A 16 4.52 12.86 8.57
N ILE A 17 3.24 13.21 8.73
CA ILE A 17 2.25 12.36 9.42
C ILE A 17 1.64 11.30 8.48
N CYS A 18 1.83 11.44 7.16
CA CYS A 18 1.32 10.49 6.17
C CYS A 18 2.34 9.43 5.71
N ALA A 19 3.51 9.35 6.33
CA ALA A 19 4.38 8.20 6.16
C ALA A 19 3.84 7.05 7.03
N GLN A 20 2.82 6.34 6.54
CA GLN A 20 2.51 5.01 7.07
C GLN A 20 3.74 4.13 6.82
N GLY A 21 4.63 4.05 7.82
CA GLY A 21 5.84 3.25 7.75
C GLY A 21 5.53 1.82 7.32
N CYS A 22 6.41 1.21 6.53
CA CYS A 22 6.16 -0.15 6.06
C CYS A 22 6.15 -1.11 7.26
N ILE A 23 5.05 -1.86 7.41
CA ILE A 23 4.95 -2.91 8.43
C ILE A 23 5.81 -4.08 7.94
N ILE A 24 7.05 -4.14 8.42
CA ILE A 24 7.99 -5.20 8.11
C ILE A 24 7.83 -6.31 9.15
N GLY A 25 7.16 -7.38 8.76
CA GLY A 25 7.21 -8.67 9.44
C GLY A 25 8.07 -9.68 8.64
N GLY A 26 8.38 -10.82 9.25
CA GLY A 26 9.03 -11.93 8.54
C GLY A 26 8.22 -12.44 7.34
N LYS A 27 8.74 -13.43 6.60
CA LYS A 27 8.07 -14.05 5.44
C LYS A 27 7.31 -15.31 5.86
N PRO A 28 6.05 -15.21 6.33
CA PRO A 28 5.23 -16.35 6.72
C PRO A 28 4.81 -17.21 5.53
N ASP A 29 4.42 -18.46 5.80
CA ASP A 29 3.82 -19.35 4.80
C ASP A 29 2.43 -18.89 4.33
N THR A 30 1.71 -18.14 5.17
CA THR A 30 0.37 -17.63 4.89
C THR A 30 0.37 -16.11 4.69
N PRO A 31 -0.48 -15.54 3.82
CA PRO A 31 -0.57 -14.10 3.64
C PRO A 31 -0.98 -13.40 4.94
N ARG A 32 -0.33 -12.27 5.23
CA ARG A 32 -0.58 -11.44 6.43
C ARG A 32 -0.95 -10.00 6.11
N TYR A 33 -0.72 -9.57 4.87
CA TYR A 33 -0.97 -8.20 4.42
C TYR A 33 -2.15 -8.19 3.46
N VAL A 34 -2.96 -7.15 3.54
CA VAL A 34 -3.92 -6.74 2.52
C VAL A 34 -3.43 -5.41 1.98
N CYS A 35 -3.20 -5.35 0.67
CA CYS A 35 -2.68 -4.19 -0.02
C CYS A 35 -3.69 -3.72 -1.05
N VAL A 36 -3.66 -2.42 -1.37
CA VAL A 36 -4.47 -1.79 -2.41
C VAL A 36 -3.52 -1.16 -3.41
N ASP A 37 -3.75 -1.39 -4.70
CA ASP A 37 -3.09 -0.69 -5.80
C ASP A 37 -1.57 -0.58 -5.68
N GLY A 38 -0.86 -1.50 -6.32
CA GLY A 38 0.61 -1.53 -6.35
C GLY A 38 1.18 -1.76 -7.73
N ARG A 39 2.51 -1.85 -7.79
CA ARG A 39 3.29 -2.30 -8.93
C ARG A 39 4.55 -3.06 -8.49
N SER A 40 4.97 -4.05 -9.26
CA SER A 40 6.24 -4.73 -9.06
C SER A 40 7.03 -4.78 -10.35
N LEU A 41 8.34 -4.63 -10.25
CA LEU A 41 9.23 -4.79 -11.39
C LEU A 41 9.58 -6.27 -11.58
N CYS A 42 9.38 -6.79 -12.78
CA CYS A 42 9.68 -8.17 -13.13
C CYS A 42 10.65 -8.21 -14.32
N GLN A 43 11.60 -9.15 -14.29
CA GLN A 43 12.44 -9.43 -15.46
C GLN A 43 11.65 -10.22 -16.50
N SER A 44 11.82 -9.83 -17.75
CA SER A 44 11.32 -10.50 -18.95
C SER A 44 12.47 -10.66 -19.95
N PRO A 45 12.34 -11.51 -20.99
CA PRO A 45 13.37 -11.66 -22.01
C PRO A 45 13.76 -10.35 -22.72
N SER A 46 12.84 -9.37 -22.78
CA SER A 46 13.05 -8.07 -23.42
C SER A 46 13.47 -6.95 -22.46
N GLY A 47 13.62 -7.24 -21.16
CA GLY A 47 14.02 -6.26 -20.14
C GLY A 47 13.13 -6.26 -18.91
N LEU A 48 13.09 -5.12 -18.21
CA LEU A 48 12.31 -4.96 -16.98
C LEU A 48 10.91 -4.43 -17.30
N ILE A 49 9.88 -5.14 -16.85
CA ILE A 49 8.48 -4.77 -17.06
C ILE A 49 7.85 -4.45 -15.70
N TRP A 50 7.15 -3.33 -15.62
CA TRP A 50 6.30 -3.01 -14.48
C TRP A 50 4.99 -3.79 -14.57
N GLN A 51 4.72 -4.63 -13.58
CA GLN A 51 3.44 -5.30 -13.41
C GLN A 51 2.59 -4.51 -12.42
N ALA A 52 1.50 -3.91 -12.90
CA ALA A 52 0.51 -3.26 -12.06
C ALA A 52 -0.32 -4.32 -11.30
N LYS A 53 -0.66 -4.01 -10.04
CA LYS A 53 -1.56 -4.78 -9.18
C LYS A 53 -2.70 -3.87 -8.77
N ARG A 54 -3.74 -3.80 -9.59
CA ARG A 54 -4.94 -2.99 -9.31
C ARG A 54 -5.86 -3.71 -8.32
N GLY A 55 -6.59 -2.94 -7.52
CA GLY A 55 -7.53 -3.47 -6.54
C GLY A 55 -6.87 -3.97 -5.26
N CYS A 56 -7.68 -4.65 -4.45
CA CYS A 56 -7.22 -5.26 -3.22
C CYS A 56 -6.59 -6.63 -3.50
N PHE A 57 -5.46 -6.91 -2.86
CA PHE A 57 -4.81 -8.22 -2.92
C PHE A 57 -4.20 -8.62 -1.57
N MET A 58 -4.13 -9.93 -1.32
CA MET A 58 -3.45 -10.47 -0.14
C MET A 58 -1.97 -10.74 -0.47
N SER A 59 -1.07 -10.42 0.45
CA SER A 59 0.35 -10.73 0.30
C SER A 59 1.00 -11.33 1.54
N LYS A 60 2.04 -12.13 1.30
CA LYS A 60 2.96 -12.67 2.32
C LYS A 60 4.12 -11.72 2.62
N ILE A 61 4.43 -10.82 1.69
CA ILE A 61 5.46 -9.79 1.87
C ILE A 61 4.79 -8.42 2.09
N PRO A 62 5.48 -7.47 2.73
CA PRO A 62 4.91 -6.15 3.01
C PRO A 62 4.45 -5.41 1.75
N CYS A 63 3.37 -4.64 1.84
CA CYS A 63 2.80 -3.89 0.70
C CYS A 63 3.79 -2.92 0.04
N CYS A 64 4.75 -2.39 0.82
CA CYS A 64 5.78 -1.51 0.28
C CYS A 64 6.69 -2.19 -0.77
N ALA A 65 6.83 -3.52 -0.75
CA ALA A 65 7.56 -4.26 -1.77
C ALA A 65 6.86 -4.23 -3.15
N TYR A 66 5.60 -3.81 -3.18
CA TYR A 66 4.81 -3.62 -4.38
C TYR A 66 4.49 -2.14 -4.62
N GLU A 67 5.17 -1.20 -3.97
CA GLU A 67 4.79 0.22 -4.00
C GLU A 67 3.26 0.43 -3.79
N ALA A 68 2.67 -0.41 -2.93
CA ALA A 68 1.23 -0.51 -2.76
C ALA A 68 0.78 0.16 -1.47
N THR A 69 -0.46 0.67 -1.46
CA THR A 69 -1.09 1.22 -0.27
C THR A 69 -1.42 0.09 0.70
N HIS A 70 -1.10 0.27 1.99
CA HIS A 70 -1.40 -0.72 3.02
C HIS A 70 -2.85 -0.59 3.49
N TYR A 71 -3.65 -1.66 3.33
CA TYR A 71 -5.02 -1.71 3.84
C TYR A 71 -5.07 -2.28 5.26
N ALA A 72 -4.49 -3.46 5.48
CA ALA A 72 -4.54 -4.15 6.76
C ALA A 72 -3.40 -5.16 6.93
N PHE A 73 -3.04 -5.41 8.20
CA PHE A 73 -2.13 -6.47 8.60
C PHE A 73 -2.77 -7.33 9.70
N SER A 74 -2.62 -8.66 9.61
CA SER A 74 -2.94 -9.56 10.71
C SER A 74 -2.14 -10.84 10.65
N SER A 75 -1.71 -11.35 11.81
CA SER A 75 -1.10 -12.67 11.95
C SER A 75 -2.12 -13.82 11.85
N ASN A 76 -3.42 -13.54 12.02
CA ASN A 76 -4.49 -14.54 11.93
C ASN A 76 -5.04 -14.60 10.49
N PRO A 77 -4.90 -15.74 9.77
CA PRO A 77 -5.36 -15.87 8.38
C PRO A 77 -6.85 -15.57 8.18
N ALA A 78 -7.71 -15.96 9.13
CA ALA A 78 -9.15 -15.70 9.04
C ALA A 78 -9.46 -14.19 9.03
N ARG A 79 -8.70 -13.42 9.83
CA ARG A 79 -8.85 -11.97 9.89
C ARG A 79 -8.29 -11.29 8.64
N VAL A 80 -7.17 -11.76 8.09
CA VAL A 80 -6.63 -11.27 6.81
C VAL A 80 -7.67 -11.45 5.70
N TYR A 81 -8.27 -12.64 5.61
CA TYR A 81 -9.27 -12.93 4.59
C TYR A 81 -10.54 -12.07 4.74
N TYR A 82 -11.00 -11.87 5.98
CA TYR A 82 -12.11 -10.95 6.26
C TYR A 82 -11.80 -9.52 5.81
N GLN A 83 -10.61 -9.00 6.14
CA GLN A 83 -10.21 -7.65 5.73
C GLN A 83 -10.05 -7.53 4.21
N TYR A 84 -9.55 -8.58 3.55
CA TYR A 84 -9.50 -8.63 2.09
C TYR A 84 -10.89 -8.56 1.45
N LYS A 85 -11.88 -9.27 1.99
CA LYS A 85 -13.28 -9.16 1.51
C LYS A 85 -13.81 -7.74 1.64
N LYS A 86 -13.66 -7.13 2.82
CA LYS A 86 -14.07 -5.74 3.06
C LYS A 86 -13.38 -4.75 2.14
N CYS A 87 -12.09 -4.94 1.89
CA CYS A 87 -11.32 -4.12 0.96
C CYS A 87 -11.95 -4.16 -0.43
N LYS A 88 -12.27 -5.35 -0.94
CA LYS A 88 -12.92 -5.50 -2.25
C LYS A 88 -14.32 -4.91 -2.30
N GLU A 89 -15.11 -5.07 -1.25
CA GLU A 89 -16.46 -4.50 -1.17
C GLU A 89 -16.44 -2.97 -1.19
N GLY A 90 -15.44 -2.36 -0.55
CA GLY A 90 -15.25 -0.91 -0.51
C GLY A 90 -14.37 -0.35 -1.63
N TYR A 91 -13.84 -1.19 -2.52
CA TYR A 91 -12.96 -0.74 -3.60
C TYR A 91 -13.79 -0.05 -4.68
N ALA A 92 -13.47 1.21 -4.98
CA ALA A 92 -14.14 1.96 -6.03
C ALA A 92 -13.73 1.39 -7.39
N PHE A 93 -14.60 0.56 -7.98
CA PHE A 93 -14.40 0.09 -9.35
C PHE A 93 -14.65 1.24 -10.32
N HIS A 94 -13.58 1.85 -10.81
CA HIS A 94 -13.67 2.87 -11.84
C HIS A 94 -13.68 2.21 -13.22
N TRP A 95 -14.81 2.32 -13.92
CA TRP A 95 -14.95 1.89 -15.31
C TRP A 95 -13.90 2.59 -16.19
N GLY A 96 -13.14 1.82 -16.95
CA GLY A 96 -12.04 2.32 -17.80
C GLY A 96 -10.64 2.19 -17.18
N GLU A 97 -10.53 1.85 -15.91
CA GLU A 97 -9.24 1.43 -15.34
C GLU A 97 -8.96 -0.03 -15.73
N MET A 98 -7.96 -0.21 -16.58
CA MET A 98 -7.59 -1.51 -17.15
C MET A 98 -7.31 -2.53 -16.04
N GLN A 99 -8.18 -3.54 -15.92
CA GLN A 99 -8.03 -4.70 -15.04
C GLN A 99 -7.09 -5.70 -15.72
N THR A 100 -5.78 -5.43 -15.74
CA THR A 100 -4.84 -6.39 -16.35
C THR A 100 -4.54 -7.51 -15.35
N HIS A 101 -5.03 -8.71 -15.69
CA HIS A 101 -4.77 -9.98 -15.03
C HIS A 101 -3.29 -10.38 -15.03
#